data_AF-A0A0J0USU0-F1
#
_entry.id   AF-A0A0J0USU0-F1
#
_cell.length_a   1.000
_cell.length_b   1.000
_cell.length_c   1.000
_cell.angle_alpha   90.00
_cell.angle_beta   90.00
_cell.angle_gamma   90.00
#
_symmetry.space_group_name_H-M   'P 1'
#
loop_
_entity.id
_entity.type
_entity.pdbx_description
1 polymer ?
#
loop_
_entity_poly.entity_id
_entity_poly.type
_entity_poly.pdbx_seq_one_letter_code
_entity_poly.pdbx_strand_id
1 'polypeptide(L)'
;MPELIEIIDLLDRNDVLSLDDPVQPWPSIDETEEVEISEVDWGQLFPGRVIDRGNEDWDLYGGGDDWSLPEEALDRIRSGRNPGTGERSNGVPGWDVCAWYQPIHFQGFDWGIYIYDHCILDIAAAVYRRLGSPTLSMTLAKALVRAGFAALFLHEQYHHKVESAAIRMLIVQQSDIYLRYMARVYMVADGTDDQLEEGLANADSFYRLDSDPYSSWLGTAVRSALKQHLRDSFRIAPPGYGLAEDIVEYGTFSSDQCELLARLQEGTLNPVRSVPDDFVIATHLTHSLFSVRQDLWSISSRGSSPLLPTKGLSLPQVSTRTVERLLAEKGWVLVKGRGKGSHRMYRVDGARPIVLPDRKDLSPAVLRNTAKALGMKSASDLVAAAGGG
;
A
#
# COMPACT_ATOMS: atom_id res chain seq x y z
N MET A 1 -0.69 -19.14 -2.94
CA MET A 1 -0.37 -17.85 -3.58
C MET A 1 1.06 -17.94 -4.08
N PRO A 2 1.39 -17.40 -5.25
CA PRO A 2 2.78 -17.29 -5.71
C PRO A 2 3.62 -16.51 -4.69
N GLU A 3 4.88 -16.88 -4.58
CA GLU A 3 5.86 -16.13 -3.78
C GLU A 3 6.35 -14.91 -4.58
N LEU A 4 6.64 -13.79 -3.91
CA LEU A 4 7.11 -12.56 -4.57
C LEU A 4 8.32 -12.80 -5.47
N ILE A 5 9.26 -13.63 -5.03
CA ILE A 5 10.44 -14.02 -5.80
C ILE A 5 10.09 -14.65 -7.16
N GLU A 6 9.00 -15.44 -7.25
CA GLU A 6 8.56 -16.06 -8.50
C GLU A 6 7.98 -15.03 -9.47
N ILE A 7 7.37 -13.98 -8.93
CA ILE A 7 6.83 -12.86 -9.71
C ILE A 7 7.98 -12.02 -10.25
N ILE A 8 8.97 -11.68 -9.43
CA ILE A 8 10.16 -10.94 -9.88
C ILE A 8 10.92 -11.75 -10.94
N ASP A 9 11.09 -13.05 -10.76
CA ASP A 9 11.70 -13.93 -11.78
C ASP A 9 10.89 -13.93 -13.09
N LEU A 10 9.55 -13.89 -13.02
CA LEU A 10 8.70 -13.76 -14.20
C LEU A 10 8.91 -12.42 -14.91
N LEU A 11 8.86 -11.30 -14.18
CA LEU A 11 9.01 -9.96 -14.74
C LEU A 11 10.40 -9.76 -15.36
N ASP A 12 11.45 -10.23 -14.68
CA ASP A 12 12.82 -10.14 -15.14
C ASP A 12 13.07 -10.95 -16.43
N ARG A 13 12.56 -12.19 -16.47
CA ARG A 13 12.65 -13.07 -17.66
C ARG A 13 11.93 -12.48 -18.87
N ASN A 14 10.88 -11.70 -18.67
CA ASN A 14 10.14 -11.04 -19.74
C ASN A 14 10.66 -9.62 -20.06
N ASP A 15 11.71 -9.16 -19.39
CA ASP A 15 12.26 -7.81 -19.56
C ASP A 15 11.25 -6.69 -19.32
N VAL A 16 10.44 -6.84 -18.26
CA VAL A 16 9.39 -5.88 -17.87
C VAL A 16 9.60 -5.33 -16.46
N LEU A 17 10.83 -5.39 -15.94
CA LEU A 17 11.22 -4.66 -14.74
C LEU A 17 11.80 -3.31 -15.15
N SER A 18 11.27 -2.22 -14.61
CA SER A 18 11.74 -0.85 -14.83
C SER A 18 12.33 -0.26 -13.55
N LEU A 19 13.34 -0.96 -13.00
CA LEU A 19 14.04 -0.56 -11.76
C LEU A 19 14.87 0.73 -11.91
N ASP A 20 15.03 1.18 -13.15
CA ASP A 20 15.95 2.24 -13.57
C ASP A 20 15.23 3.53 -13.94
N ASP A 21 13.90 3.55 -13.91
CA ASP A 21 13.13 4.70 -14.37
C ASP A 21 13.22 5.84 -13.35
N PRO A 22 13.80 7.00 -13.73
CA PRO A 22 13.82 8.17 -12.86
C PRO A 22 12.44 8.83 -12.74
N VAL A 23 11.48 8.47 -13.61
CA VAL A 23 10.12 9.01 -13.58
C VAL A 23 9.22 8.02 -12.85
N GLN A 24 9.35 7.98 -11.53
CA GLN A 24 8.40 7.30 -10.68
C GLN A 24 7.34 8.32 -10.26
N PRO A 25 6.06 8.14 -10.61
CA PRO A 25 5.00 9.09 -10.22
C PRO A 25 4.75 9.09 -8.71
N TRP A 26 5.25 8.08 -8.00
CA TRP A 26 5.02 7.87 -6.58
C TRP A 26 6.02 8.66 -5.73
N PRO A 27 5.60 9.14 -4.55
CA PRO A 27 6.51 9.74 -3.58
C PRO A 27 7.67 8.80 -3.24
N SER A 28 8.89 9.33 -3.29
CA SER A 28 10.03 8.75 -2.58
C SER A 28 10.14 9.46 -1.25
N ILE A 29 10.19 8.73 -0.14
CA ILE A 29 10.55 9.31 1.15
C ILE A 29 11.95 9.90 1.01
N ASP A 30 12.03 11.23 1.03
CA ASP A 30 13.29 11.95 0.90
C ASP A 30 14.19 11.61 2.10
N GLU A 31 15.49 11.45 1.87
CA GLU A 31 16.47 11.32 2.95
C GLU A 31 16.46 12.55 3.89
N THR A 32 15.91 13.68 3.45
CA THR A 32 15.74 14.89 4.27
C THR A 32 14.49 14.89 5.14
N GLU A 33 13.50 14.03 4.87
CA GLU A 33 12.32 13.92 5.73
C GLU A 33 12.71 13.26 7.07
N GLU A 34 12.48 13.97 8.17
CA GLU A 34 12.66 13.42 9.52
C GLU A 34 11.50 12.49 9.88
N VAL A 35 11.42 11.35 9.19
CA VAL A 35 10.40 10.33 9.40
C VAL A 35 11.01 9.00 9.88
N GLU A 36 10.17 8.19 10.49
CA GLU A 36 10.44 6.80 10.86
C GLU A 36 9.46 5.89 10.12
N ILE A 37 9.97 4.81 9.54
CA ILE A 37 9.18 3.82 8.79
C ILE A 37 9.14 2.53 9.61
N SER A 38 7.94 2.04 9.89
CA SER A 38 7.74 0.82 10.66
C SER A 38 6.85 -0.19 9.94
N GLU A 39 7.18 -1.48 10.00
CA GLU A 39 6.33 -2.53 9.44
C GLU A 39 5.09 -2.73 10.32
N VAL A 40 3.90 -2.61 9.75
CA VAL A 40 2.64 -2.76 10.45
C VAL A 40 2.40 -4.23 10.84
N ASP A 41 2.08 -4.48 12.11
CA ASP A 41 1.59 -5.77 12.56
C ASP A 41 0.09 -5.90 12.24
N TRP A 42 -0.21 -6.44 11.06
CA TRP A 42 -1.59 -6.72 10.64
C TRP A 42 -2.33 -7.62 11.63
N GLY A 43 -1.65 -8.59 12.25
CA GLY A 43 -2.27 -9.56 13.15
C GLY A 43 -2.70 -8.92 14.47
N GLN A 44 -1.94 -7.93 14.95
CA GLN A 44 -2.30 -7.15 16.12
C GLN A 44 -3.30 -6.02 15.79
N LEU A 45 -3.18 -5.40 14.61
CA LEU A 45 -4.11 -4.37 14.15
C LEU A 45 -5.52 -4.95 13.91
N PHE A 46 -5.61 -6.09 13.24
CA PHE A 46 -6.84 -6.82 12.94
C PHE A 46 -6.76 -8.27 13.45
N PRO A 47 -6.96 -8.51 14.76
CA PRO A 47 -6.86 -9.84 15.33
C PRO A 47 -7.85 -10.79 14.68
N GLY A 48 -7.34 -11.91 14.15
CA GLY A 48 -8.13 -12.97 13.51
C GLY A 48 -8.93 -13.84 14.50
N ARG A 49 -9.03 -13.45 15.77
CA ARG A 49 -9.83 -14.16 16.77
C ARG A 49 -11.32 -13.88 16.58
N VAL A 50 -12.16 -14.72 17.17
CA VAL A 50 -13.60 -14.47 17.29
C VAL A 50 -13.81 -13.06 17.82
N ILE A 51 -14.55 -12.25 17.08
CA ILE A 51 -14.95 -10.90 17.48
C ILE A 51 -15.74 -11.04 18.77
N ASP A 52 -15.15 -10.61 19.87
CA ASP A 52 -15.78 -10.57 21.18
C ASP A 52 -16.47 -9.22 21.28
N ARG A 53 -17.73 -9.18 20.83
CA ARG A 53 -18.51 -7.95 20.83
C ARG A 53 -18.85 -7.57 22.26
N GLY A 54 -18.30 -6.45 22.72
CA GLY A 54 -18.71 -5.82 23.96
C GLY A 54 -20.07 -5.14 23.84
N ASN A 55 -20.35 -4.23 24.78
CA ASN A 55 -21.66 -3.58 24.87
C ASN A 55 -21.91 -2.57 23.73
N GLU A 56 -20.84 -2.00 23.18
CA GLU A 56 -20.89 -1.02 22.08
C GLU A 56 -20.50 -1.69 20.75
N ASP A 57 -21.08 -1.22 19.64
CA ASP A 57 -20.86 -1.82 18.30
C ASP A 57 -19.42 -1.68 17.78
N TRP A 58 -18.61 -0.78 18.35
CA TRP A 58 -17.18 -0.64 18.07
C TRP A 58 -16.26 -1.39 19.04
N ASP A 59 -16.81 -2.06 20.05
CA ASP A 59 -16.05 -2.90 20.98
C ASP A 59 -15.92 -4.32 20.43
N LEU A 60 -15.00 -4.52 19.49
CA LEU A 60 -14.98 -5.72 18.64
C LEU A 60 -13.96 -6.79 19.05
N TYR A 61 -12.94 -6.40 19.82
CA TYR A 61 -11.77 -7.24 20.04
C TYR A 61 -11.52 -7.56 21.52
N GLY A 62 -12.38 -7.05 22.42
CA GLY A 62 -12.35 -7.33 23.86
C GLY A 62 -10.94 -7.30 24.46
N GLY A 63 -10.62 -8.31 25.28
CA GLY A 63 -9.30 -8.46 25.91
C GLY A 63 -8.17 -8.90 24.99
N GLY A 64 -8.41 -9.08 23.68
CA GLY A 64 -7.39 -9.41 22.68
C GLY A 64 -6.77 -8.20 21.98
N ASP A 65 -7.24 -6.99 22.30
CA ASP A 65 -6.76 -5.73 21.73
C ASP A 65 -5.66 -5.11 22.60
N ASP A 66 -4.47 -5.70 22.59
CA ASP A 66 -3.39 -5.47 23.57
C ASP A 66 -2.44 -4.30 23.24
N TRP A 67 -2.58 -3.65 22.08
CA TRP A 67 -1.83 -2.42 21.77
C TRP A 67 -2.51 -1.19 22.40
N SER A 68 -1.85 -0.03 22.39
CA SER A 68 -2.44 1.20 22.93
C SER A 68 -2.12 2.39 22.04
N LEU A 69 -2.95 3.42 22.09
CA LEU A 69 -2.72 4.66 21.37
C LEU A 69 -1.98 5.66 22.27
N PRO A 70 -1.03 6.45 21.73
CA PRO A 70 -0.45 7.58 22.44
C PRO A 70 -1.52 8.57 22.89
N GLU A 71 -1.32 9.26 24.02
CA GLU A 71 -2.27 10.28 24.48
C GLU A 71 -2.48 11.39 23.44
N GLU A 72 -1.42 11.77 22.73
CA GLU A 72 -1.47 12.76 21.64
C GLU A 72 -2.41 12.35 20.50
N ALA A 73 -2.51 11.04 20.21
CA ALA A 73 -3.43 10.52 19.22
C ALA A 73 -4.89 10.68 19.67
N LEU A 74 -5.18 10.39 20.95
CA LEU A 74 -6.52 10.60 21.53
C LEU A 74 -6.92 12.08 21.48
N ASP A 75 -5.99 12.98 21.80
CA ASP A 75 -6.24 14.41 21.78
C ASP A 75 -6.44 14.95 20.35
N ARG A 76 -5.69 14.44 19.37
CA ARG A 76 -5.90 14.76 17.95
C ARG A 76 -7.27 14.30 17.45
N ILE A 77 -7.68 13.06 17.76
CA ILE A 77 -9.00 12.53 17.40
C ILE A 77 -10.11 13.38 18.02
N ARG A 78 -9.99 13.72 19.31
CA ARG A 78 -11.00 14.48 20.05
C ARG A 78 -11.10 15.92 19.56
N SER A 79 -9.97 16.60 19.36
CA SER A 79 -9.92 18.02 19.01
C SER A 79 -10.12 18.29 17.52
N GLY A 80 -9.79 17.30 16.67
CA GLY A 80 -9.65 17.48 15.22
C GLY A 80 -8.55 18.46 14.84
N ARG A 81 -7.57 18.69 15.74
CA ARG A 81 -6.44 19.59 15.53
C ARG A 81 -5.14 18.83 15.63
N ASN A 82 -4.16 19.25 14.85
CA ASN A 82 -2.79 18.76 15.00
C ASN A 82 -2.18 19.37 16.29
N PRO A 83 -1.72 18.57 17.27
CA PRO A 83 -1.17 19.07 18.53
C PRO A 83 0.05 19.99 18.34
N GLY A 84 0.85 19.76 17.30
CA GLY A 84 2.08 20.53 17.03
C GLY A 84 1.85 21.88 16.37
N THR A 85 0.79 22.04 15.57
CA THR A 85 0.51 23.29 14.83
C THR A 85 -0.71 24.05 15.35
N GLY A 86 -1.59 23.39 16.12
CA GLY A 86 -2.86 23.96 16.59
C GLY A 86 -3.90 24.19 15.49
N GLU A 87 -3.55 23.89 14.23
CA GLU A 87 -4.43 24.01 13.08
C GLU A 87 -5.46 22.89 13.09
N ARG A 88 -6.71 23.25 12.77
CA ARG A 88 -7.73 22.27 12.39
C ARG A 88 -7.31 21.67 11.05
N SER A 89 -7.46 20.36 10.88
CA SER A 89 -7.44 19.78 9.53
C SER A 89 -8.62 20.38 8.77
N ASN A 90 -8.34 21.45 8.02
CA ASN A 90 -9.35 22.27 7.34
C ASN A 90 -9.72 21.71 5.96
N GLY A 91 -9.27 20.49 5.63
CA GLY A 91 -9.54 19.85 4.35
C GLY A 91 -9.57 18.32 4.48
N VAL A 92 -10.23 17.70 3.50
CA VAL A 92 -9.99 16.30 3.14
C VAL A 92 -8.50 16.18 2.86
N PRO A 93 -7.76 15.29 3.55
CA PRO A 93 -6.38 15.03 3.19
C PRO A 93 -6.33 14.65 1.71
N GLY A 94 -5.41 15.23 0.94
CA GLY A 94 -5.16 14.75 -0.42
C GLY A 94 -4.84 13.27 -0.32
N TRP A 95 -5.68 12.42 -0.93
CA TRP A 95 -5.51 10.97 -0.92
C TRP A 95 -4.13 10.59 -1.46
N ASP A 96 -3.71 11.31 -2.50
CA ASP A 96 -2.42 11.31 -3.20
C ASP A 96 -1.19 11.60 -2.31
N VAL A 97 -1.39 12.20 -1.13
CA VAL A 97 -0.29 12.56 -0.21
C VAL A 97 -0.28 11.66 1.04
N CYS A 98 -1.36 10.92 1.29
CA CYS A 98 -1.57 10.23 2.56
C CYS A 98 -1.12 8.77 2.58
N ALA A 99 -1.15 8.15 1.42
CA ALA A 99 -0.69 6.78 1.22
C ALA A 99 -0.25 6.61 -0.23
N TRP A 100 0.54 5.58 -0.48
CA TRP A 100 0.86 5.18 -1.84
C TRP A 100 1.22 3.69 -1.91
N TYR A 101 0.93 3.11 -3.07
CA TYR A 101 1.41 1.80 -3.49
C TYR A 101 2.71 1.95 -4.28
N GLN A 102 3.74 1.19 -3.89
CA GLN A 102 4.98 1.04 -4.63
C GLN A 102 4.93 -0.24 -5.49
N PRO A 103 4.82 -0.15 -6.83
CA PRO A 103 4.65 -1.33 -7.66
C PRO A 103 5.92 -2.17 -7.80
N ILE A 104 5.73 -3.48 -7.95
CA ILE A 104 6.80 -4.47 -8.10
C ILE A 104 7.60 -4.21 -9.38
N HIS A 105 6.94 -3.78 -10.47
CA HIS A 105 7.61 -3.47 -11.73
C HIS A 105 8.71 -2.41 -11.56
N PHE A 106 8.59 -1.51 -10.59
CA PHE A 106 9.55 -0.41 -10.34
C PHE A 106 10.43 -0.64 -9.11
N GLN A 107 9.94 -1.30 -8.06
CA GLN A 107 10.69 -1.48 -6.80
C GLN A 107 11.18 -2.92 -6.53
N GLY A 108 10.73 -3.91 -7.29
CA GLY A 108 11.08 -5.31 -7.06
C GLY A 108 10.78 -5.77 -5.63
N PHE A 109 11.81 -6.09 -4.85
CA PHE A 109 11.65 -6.53 -3.46
C PHE A 109 11.32 -5.42 -2.47
N ASP A 110 11.48 -4.15 -2.85
CA ASP A 110 11.15 -2.98 -2.01
C ASP A 110 9.73 -2.46 -2.26
N TRP A 111 8.90 -3.24 -2.96
CA TRP A 111 7.48 -2.95 -3.14
C TRP A 111 6.75 -2.87 -1.78
N GLY A 112 5.61 -2.18 -1.74
CA GLY A 112 4.80 -2.14 -0.53
C GLY A 112 3.68 -1.10 -0.58
N ILE A 113 2.91 -1.03 0.51
CA ILE A 113 1.94 0.04 0.76
C ILE A 113 2.44 0.87 1.93
N TYR A 114 2.55 2.17 1.73
CA TYR A 114 3.05 3.14 2.70
C TYR A 114 1.91 4.07 3.10
N ILE A 115 1.74 4.29 4.41
CA ILE A 115 0.63 5.09 4.94
C ILE A 115 1.16 6.02 6.03
N TYR A 116 0.88 7.31 5.92
CA TYR A 116 1.23 8.27 6.96
C TYR A 116 0.29 8.19 8.17
N ASP A 117 0.85 8.11 9.38
CA ASP A 117 0.09 8.05 10.64
C ASP A 117 -0.79 9.27 10.85
N HIS A 118 -0.31 10.45 10.43
CA HIS A 118 -1.06 11.70 10.59
C HIS A 118 -2.35 11.71 9.76
N CYS A 119 -2.34 11.10 8.57
CA CYS A 119 -3.53 10.99 7.73
C CYS A 119 -4.57 10.03 8.31
N ILE A 120 -4.12 8.92 8.91
CA ILE A 120 -5.00 8.00 9.64
C ILE A 120 -5.72 8.75 10.76
N LEU A 121 -5.01 9.59 11.52
CA LEU A 121 -5.59 10.40 12.60
C LEU A 121 -6.57 11.46 12.09
N ASP A 122 -6.31 12.07 10.93
CA ASP A 122 -7.22 13.06 10.34
C ASP A 122 -8.54 12.42 9.89
N ILE A 123 -8.48 11.24 9.27
CA ILE A 123 -9.67 10.46 8.93
C ILE A 123 -10.39 10.02 10.22
N ALA A 124 -9.67 9.49 11.21
CA ALA A 124 -10.23 9.07 12.50
C ALA A 124 -10.99 10.23 13.19
N ALA A 125 -10.41 11.43 13.21
CA ALA A 125 -11.06 12.63 13.74
C ALA A 125 -12.31 13.03 12.94
N ALA A 126 -12.26 12.92 11.60
CA ALA A 126 -13.39 13.23 10.73
C ALA A 126 -14.57 12.25 10.91
N VAL A 127 -14.27 10.97 11.12
CA VAL A 127 -15.26 9.93 11.45
C VAL A 127 -15.83 10.17 12.85
N TYR A 128 -15.00 10.46 13.84
CA TYR A 128 -15.44 10.73 15.21
C TYR A 128 -16.46 11.88 15.29
N ARG A 129 -16.23 12.97 14.57
CA ARG A 129 -17.17 14.11 14.49
C ARG A 129 -18.55 13.71 13.98
N ARG A 130 -18.64 12.72 13.09
CA ARG A 130 -19.89 12.20 12.51
C ARG A 130 -20.64 11.25 13.45
N LEU A 131 -19.99 10.73 14.50
CA LEU A 131 -20.62 9.86 15.49
C LEU A 131 -21.47 10.62 16.53
N GLY A 132 -21.53 11.96 16.49
CA GLY A 132 -22.36 12.74 17.40
C GLY A 132 -21.76 12.96 18.79
N SER A 133 -20.43 12.99 18.89
CA SER A 133 -19.66 13.27 20.12
C SER A 133 -19.86 12.29 21.29
N PRO A 134 -19.78 10.96 21.08
CA PRO A 134 -19.70 10.02 22.19
C PRO A 134 -18.41 10.24 23.00
N THR A 135 -18.39 9.83 24.27
CA THR A 135 -17.15 9.83 25.06
C THR A 135 -16.08 9.02 24.33
N LEU A 136 -14.93 9.64 24.02
CA LEU A 136 -13.84 8.96 23.34
C LEU A 136 -13.13 8.00 24.31
N SER A 137 -13.53 6.73 24.29
CA SER A 137 -12.83 5.63 24.96
C SER A 137 -11.64 5.16 24.12
N MET A 138 -10.70 4.45 24.76
CA MET A 138 -9.56 3.83 24.06
C MET A 138 -10.05 2.87 22.96
N THR A 139 -11.07 2.06 23.24
CA THR A 139 -11.67 1.13 22.27
C THR A 139 -12.24 1.85 21.05
N LEU A 140 -13.00 2.93 21.27
CA LEU A 140 -13.53 3.74 20.15
C LEU A 140 -12.40 4.39 19.36
N ALA A 141 -11.39 4.93 20.03
CA ALA A 141 -10.24 5.55 19.36
C ALA A 141 -9.52 4.53 18.45
N LYS A 142 -9.30 3.30 18.91
CA LYS A 142 -8.72 2.24 18.08
C LYS A 142 -9.61 1.86 16.90
N ALA A 143 -10.93 1.78 17.09
CA ALA A 143 -11.86 1.52 16.00
C ALA A 143 -11.81 2.63 14.92
N LEU A 144 -11.69 3.89 15.34
CA LEU A 144 -11.53 5.04 14.44
C LEU A 144 -10.18 5.01 13.69
N VAL A 145 -9.09 4.64 14.37
CA VAL A 145 -7.77 4.45 13.75
C VAL A 145 -7.79 3.30 12.73
N ARG A 146 -8.42 2.16 13.06
CA ARG A 146 -8.64 1.05 12.12
C ARG A 146 -9.47 1.49 10.91
N ALA A 147 -10.48 2.34 11.12
CA ALA A 147 -11.31 2.87 10.03
C ALA A 147 -10.51 3.78 9.09
N GLY A 148 -9.70 4.69 9.64
CA GLY A 148 -8.78 5.53 8.85
C GLY A 148 -7.75 4.71 8.08
N PHE A 149 -7.12 3.74 8.75
CA PHE A 149 -6.20 2.81 8.11
C PHE A 149 -6.88 2.03 6.98
N ALA A 150 -8.05 1.44 7.23
CA ALA A 150 -8.76 0.64 6.24
C ALA A 150 -9.10 1.45 5.00
N ALA A 151 -9.53 2.71 5.15
CA ALA A 151 -9.86 3.57 4.02
C ALA A 151 -8.65 3.77 3.07
N LEU A 152 -7.50 4.16 3.62
CA LEU A 152 -6.26 4.37 2.87
C LEU A 152 -5.71 3.05 2.31
N PHE A 153 -5.62 2.02 3.14
CA PHE A 153 -5.13 0.70 2.74
C PHE A 153 -5.95 0.09 1.59
N LEU A 154 -7.28 0.21 1.62
CA LEU A 154 -8.15 -0.35 0.59
C LEU A 154 -7.98 0.37 -0.75
N HIS A 155 -7.77 1.69 -0.72
CA HIS A 155 -7.44 2.50 -1.89
C HIS A 155 -6.12 2.00 -2.49
N GLU A 156 -5.03 1.96 -1.72
CA GLU A 156 -3.72 1.52 -2.21
C GLU A 156 -3.70 0.06 -2.68
N GLN A 157 -4.48 -0.79 -2.00
CA GLN A 157 -4.62 -2.18 -2.43
C GLN A 157 -5.27 -2.28 -3.82
N TYR A 158 -6.07 -1.30 -4.26
CA TYR A 158 -6.63 -1.30 -5.60
C TYR A 158 -5.55 -1.17 -6.67
N HIS A 159 -4.58 -0.27 -6.51
CA HIS A 159 -3.43 -0.17 -7.44
C HIS A 159 -2.66 -1.50 -7.53
N HIS A 160 -2.47 -2.17 -6.39
CA HIS A 160 -1.90 -3.52 -6.37
C HIS A 160 -2.75 -4.56 -7.15
N LYS A 161 -4.09 -4.45 -7.13
CA LYS A 161 -4.99 -5.30 -7.93
C LYS A 161 -4.84 -5.02 -9.43
N VAL A 162 -4.66 -3.77 -9.83
CA VAL A 162 -4.42 -3.37 -11.23
C VAL A 162 -3.10 -3.95 -11.73
N GLU A 163 -2.01 -3.79 -10.98
CA GLU A 163 -0.72 -4.41 -11.32
C GLU A 163 -0.85 -5.94 -11.37
N SER A 164 -1.57 -6.55 -10.41
CA SER A 164 -1.83 -7.98 -10.39
C SER A 164 -2.59 -8.46 -11.64
N ALA A 165 -3.55 -7.69 -12.14
CA ALA A 165 -4.25 -7.98 -13.39
C ALA A 165 -3.30 -7.89 -14.59
N ALA A 166 -2.45 -6.86 -14.63
CA ALA A 166 -1.45 -6.67 -15.69
C ALA A 166 -0.45 -7.84 -15.75
N ILE A 167 0.02 -8.34 -14.60
CA ILE A 167 0.92 -9.49 -14.51
C ILE A 167 0.23 -10.77 -15.02
N ARG A 168 -1.06 -10.98 -14.69
CA ARG A 168 -1.81 -12.12 -15.24
C ARG A 168 -1.96 -12.01 -16.76
N MET A 169 -2.22 -10.81 -17.28
CA MET A 169 -2.32 -10.56 -18.71
C MET A 169 -0.98 -10.74 -19.43
N LEU A 170 0.14 -10.34 -18.82
CA LEU A 170 1.50 -10.57 -19.31
C LEU A 170 1.74 -12.06 -19.59
N ILE A 171 1.29 -12.95 -18.70
CA ILE A 171 1.47 -14.41 -18.89
C ILE A 171 0.79 -14.89 -20.17
N VAL A 172 -0.38 -14.35 -20.51
CA VAL A 172 -1.13 -14.80 -21.70
C VAL A 172 -0.66 -14.09 -22.96
N GLN A 173 -0.42 -12.78 -22.88
CA GLN A 173 -0.11 -11.94 -24.04
C GLN A 173 1.38 -11.86 -24.36
N GLN A 174 2.24 -12.30 -23.42
CA GLN A 174 3.71 -12.27 -23.56
C GLN A 174 4.22 -10.89 -23.98
N SER A 175 3.63 -9.83 -23.43
CA SER A 175 3.95 -8.45 -23.75
C SER A 175 3.88 -7.55 -22.53
N ASP A 176 4.65 -6.46 -22.54
CA ASP A 176 4.57 -5.39 -21.55
C ASP A 176 3.18 -4.73 -21.57
N ILE A 177 2.39 -5.06 -20.55
CA ILE A 177 1.06 -4.49 -20.27
C ILE A 177 1.19 -3.34 -19.27
N TYR A 178 1.83 -3.57 -18.11
CA TYR A 178 1.80 -2.61 -17.00
C TYR A 178 2.64 -1.37 -17.27
N LEU A 179 3.89 -1.49 -17.76
CA LEU A 179 4.73 -0.31 -17.99
C LEU A 179 4.15 0.54 -19.12
N ARG A 180 3.62 -0.11 -20.17
CA ARG A 180 2.89 0.58 -21.25
C ARG A 180 1.68 1.35 -20.71
N TYR A 181 0.86 0.73 -19.87
CA TYR A 181 -0.28 1.38 -19.25
C TYR A 181 0.15 2.57 -18.40
N MET A 182 1.16 2.40 -17.54
CA MET A 182 1.67 3.48 -16.71
C MET A 182 2.11 4.68 -17.55
N ALA A 183 2.92 4.44 -18.59
CA ALA A 183 3.49 5.51 -19.42
C ALA A 183 2.49 6.19 -20.37
N ARG A 184 1.45 5.48 -20.84
CA ARG A 184 0.55 5.96 -21.90
C ARG A 184 -0.88 6.27 -21.46
N VAL A 185 -1.26 5.82 -20.26
CA VAL A 185 -2.60 5.98 -19.73
C VAL A 185 -2.52 6.66 -18.37
N TYR A 186 -1.96 6.00 -17.37
CA TYR A 186 -1.98 6.48 -15.98
C TYR A 186 -1.32 7.86 -15.86
N MET A 187 -0.05 7.99 -16.29
CA MET A 187 0.67 9.27 -16.21
C MET A 187 0.14 10.35 -17.17
N VAL A 188 -0.50 9.95 -18.28
CA VAL A 188 -1.06 10.91 -19.25
C VAL A 188 -2.36 11.51 -18.72
N ALA A 189 -3.13 10.70 -17.98
CA ALA A 189 -4.39 11.12 -17.36
C ALA A 189 -4.20 11.85 -16.02
N ASP A 190 -2.98 11.91 -15.49
CA ASP A 190 -2.68 12.47 -14.18
C ASP A 190 -3.29 13.87 -13.96
N GLY A 191 -4.05 14.03 -12.88
CA GLY A 191 -4.75 15.26 -12.54
C GLY A 191 -5.97 15.58 -13.41
N THR A 192 -6.52 14.59 -14.13
CA THR A 192 -7.72 14.73 -14.97
C THR A 192 -8.77 13.66 -14.67
N ASP A 193 -10.00 13.87 -15.13
CA ASP A 193 -11.07 12.87 -15.02
C ASP A 193 -10.86 11.64 -15.93
N ASP A 194 -9.84 11.64 -16.78
CA ASP A 194 -9.45 10.42 -17.50
C ASP A 194 -8.69 9.44 -16.59
N GLN A 195 -8.32 9.82 -15.35
CA GLN A 195 -7.58 9.00 -14.38
C GLN A 195 -8.52 8.03 -13.65
N LEU A 196 -9.18 7.18 -14.42
CA LEU A 196 -10.23 6.26 -13.96
C LEU A 196 -9.79 5.33 -12.82
N GLU A 197 -8.50 4.97 -12.76
CA GLU A 197 -7.96 4.12 -11.71
C GLU A 197 -8.12 4.73 -10.31
N GLU A 198 -7.89 6.03 -10.14
CA GLU A 198 -8.03 6.73 -8.84
C GLU A 198 -9.48 6.74 -8.36
N GLY A 199 -10.41 7.03 -9.27
CA GLY A 199 -11.84 6.98 -8.99
C GLY A 199 -12.30 5.59 -8.58
N LEU A 200 -11.82 4.56 -9.28
CA LEU A 200 -12.10 3.16 -8.93
C LEU A 200 -11.41 2.73 -7.64
N ALA A 201 -10.22 3.22 -7.31
CA ALA A 201 -9.55 2.94 -6.04
C ALA A 201 -10.36 3.49 -4.84
N ASN A 202 -10.83 4.74 -4.96
CA ASN A 202 -11.73 5.36 -3.99
C ASN A 202 -13.06 4.60 -3.87
N ALA A 203 -13.68 4.23 -4.99
CA ALA A 203 -14.91 3.46 -4.99
C ALA A 203 -14.71 2.04 -4.39
N ASP A 204 -13.61 1.34 -4.71
CA ASP A 204 -13.27 0.03 -4.14
C ASP A 204 -13.13 0.12 -2.62
N SER A 205 -12.47 1.18 -2.12
CA SER A 205 -12.40 1.48 -0.68
C SER A 205 -13.80 1.62 -0.08
N PHE A 206 -14.66 2.42 -0.69
CA PHE A 206 -16.04 2.62 -0.21
C PHE A 206 -16.87 1.32 -0.18
N TYR A 207 -16.84 0.51 -1.24
CA TYR A 207 -17.62 -0.72 -1.35
C TYR A 207 -17.10 -1.82 -0.41
N ARG A 208 -15.78 -1.97 -0.29
CA ARG A 208 -15.19 -3.06 0.50
C ARG A 208 -15.36 -2.89 2.00
N LEU A 209 -15.68 -1.70 2.48
CA LEU A 209 -16.11 -1.50 3.87
C LEU A 209 -17.36 -2.32 4.23
N ASP A 210 -18.21 -2.65 3.26
CA ASP A 210 -19.39 -3.51 3.47
C ASP A 210 -19.09 -5.01 3.34
N SER A 211 -17.89 -5.36 2.89
CA SER A 211 -17.48 -6.75 2.69
C SER A 211 -16.65 -7.26 3.86
N ASP A 212 -16.73 -8.57 4.12
CA ASP A 212 -15.81 -9.19 5.06
C ASP A 212 -14.36 -9.10 4.55
N PRO A 213 -13.39 -8.93 5.45
CA PRO A 213 -13.57 -8.87 6.91
C PRO A 213 -13.88 -7.47 7.48
N TYR A 214 -13.88 -6.41 6.66
CA TYR A 214 -13.97 -5.01 7.13
C TYR A 214 -15.32 -4.66 7.75
N SER A 215 -16.41 -5.18 7.19
CA SER A 215 -17.75 -5.07 7.77
C SER A 215 -17.79 -5.55 9.21
N SER A 216 -17.05 -6.62 9.50
CA SER A 216 -16.96 -7.25 10.80
C SER A 216 -15.95 -6.55 11.72
N TRP A 217 -14.86 -6.01 11.17
CA TRP A 217 -13.76 -5.37 11.91
C TRP A 217 -13.96 -3.91 12.31
N LEU A 218 -14.95 -3.21 11.77
CA LEU A 218 -15.16 -1.79 12.05
C LEU A 218 -16.41 -1.48 12.87
N GLY A 219 -17.38 -2.38 12.93
CA GLY A 219 -18.68 -2.09 13.52
C GLY A 219 -19.55 -1.22 12.61
N THR A 220 -20.86 -1.32 12.75
CA THR A 220 -21.84 -0.63 11.91
C THR A 220 -21.75 0.89 12.02
N ALA A 221 -21.62 1.45 13.22
CA ALA A 221 -21.66 2.89 13.47
C ALA A 221 -20.42 3.59 12.90
N VAL A 222 -19.22 3.10 13.24
CA VAL A 222 -17.94 3.65 12.74
C VAL A 222 -17.86 3.49 11.23
N ARG A 223 -18.23 2.33 10.69
CA ARG A 223 -18.28 2.10 9.24
C ARG A 223 -19.23 3.07 8.54
N SER A 224 -20.44 3.27 9.07
CA SER A 224 -21.42 4.18 8.47
C SER A 224 -20.90 5.62 8.46
N ALA A 225 -20.28 6.06 9.56
CA ALA A 225 -19.65 7.38 9.66
C ALA A 225 -18.45 7.52 8.71
N LEU A 226 -17.65 6.47 8.52
CA LEU A 226 -16.56 6.44 7.55
C LEU A 226 -17.11 6.56 6.12
N LYS A 227 -18.12 5.77 5.74
CA LYS A 227 -18.72 5.85 4.40
C LYS A 227 -19.32 7.22 4.10
N GLN A 228 -19.93 7.87 5.10
CA GLN A 228 -20.38 9.26 4.96
C GLN A 228 -19.20 10.21 4.72
N HIS A 229 -18.12 10.06 5.50
CA HIS A 229 -16.91 10.86 5.30
C HIS A 229 -16.30 10.67 3.91
N LEU A 230 -16.24 9.44 3.39
CA LEU A 230 -15.73 9.13 2.06
C LEU A 230 -16.59 9.78 0.95
N ARG A 231 -17.92 9.69 1.04
CA ARG A 231 -18.80 10.37 0.07
C ARG A 231 -18.61 11.88 0.09
N ASP A 232 -18.51 12.47 1.28
CA ASP A 232 -18.25 13.91 1.40
C ASP A 232 -16.87 14.29 0.85
N SER A 233 -15.88 13.38 0.95
CA SER A 233 -14.54 13.65 0.45
C SER A 233 -14.43 13.54 -1.07
N PHE A 234 -15.11 12.59 -1.70
CA PHE A 234 -15.11 12.43 -3.16
C PHE A 234 -15.62 13.69 -3.88
N ARG A 235 -16.65 14.36 -3.33
CA ARG A 235 -17.24 15.60 -3.86
C ARG A 235 -16.28 16.77 -4.05
N ILE A 236 -15.23 16.81 -3.24
CA ILE A 236 -14.26 17.91 -3.24
C ILE A 236 -12.86 17.41 -3.55
N ALA A 237 -12.72 16.15 -3.95
CA ALA A 237 -11.47 15.56 -4.37
C ALA A 237 -11.06 16.14 -5.74
N PRO A 238 -9.74 16.14 -6.06
CA PRO A 238 -9.28 16.54 -7.38
C PRO A 238 -9.85 15.64 -8.49
N PRO A 239 -9.74 16.06 -9.76
CA PRO A 239 -10.11 15.23 -10.92
C PRO A 239 -9.50 13.83 -10.84
N GLY A 240 -10.21 12.85 -11.38
CA GLY A 240 -9.85 11.42 -11.26
C GLY A 240 -10.32 10.81 -9.93
N TYR A 241 -9.87 11.36 -8.80
CA TYR A 241 -10.29 10.90 -7.46
C TYR A 241 -11.79 11.13 -7.20
N GLY A 242 -12.32 12.27 -7.66
CA GLY A 242 -13.72 12.66 -7.48
C GLY A 242 -14.72 11.79 -8.25
N LEU A 243 -14.28 11.10 -9.31
CA LEU A 243 -15.12 10.17 -10.09
C LEU A 243 -15.79 9.10 -9.22
N ALA A 244 -15.19 8.78 -8.08
CA ALA A 244 -15.75 7.85 -7.12
C ALA A 244 -17.16 8.22 -6.64
N GLU A 245 -17.53 9.52 -6.61
CA GLU A 245 -18.89 9.94 -6.30
C GLU A 245 -19.89 9.34 -7.30
N ASP A 246 -19.67 9.56 -8.59
CA ASP A 246 -20.53 9.06 -9.66
C ASP A 246 -20.54 7.53 -9.70
N ILE A 247 -19.37 6.89 -9.56
CA ILE A 247 -19.25 5.42 -9.53
C ILE A 247 -20.09 4.81 -8.40
N VAL A 248 -20.09 5.46 -7.23
CA VAL A 248 -20.84 5.03 -6.05
C VAL A 248 -22.33 5.37 -6.16
N GLU A 249 -22.68 6.51 -6.73
CA GLU A 249 -24.07 6.96 -6.89
C GLU A 249 -24.82 6.12 -7.94
N TYR A 250 -24.19 5.89 -9.09
CA TYR A 250 -24.81 5.19 -10.23
C TYR A 250 -24.53 3.68 -10.24
N GLY A 251 -23.62 3.20 -9.40
CA GLY A 251 -23.33 1.76 -9.30
C GLY A 251 -22.58 1.19 -10.51
N THR A 252 -21.76 2.02 -11.18
CA THR A 252 -21.05 1.68 -12.43
C THR A 252 -19.69 1.00 -12.21
N PHE A 253 -19.33 0.68 -10.96
CA PHE A 253 -18.02 0.12 -10.61
C PHE A 253 -17.58 -1.06 -11.51
N SER A 254 -18.50 -1.97 -11.84
CA SER A 254 -18.16 -3.14 -12.66
C SER A 254 -17.90 -2.77 -14.13
N SER A 255 -18.68 -1.88 -14.72
CA SER A 255 -18.47 -1.44 -16.12
C SER A 255 -17.18 -0.61 -16.21
N ASP A 256 -16.96 0.27 -15.24
CA ASP A 256 -15.80 1.15 -15.21
C ASP A 256 -14.52 0.36 -14.95
N GLN A 257 -14.58 -0.70 -14.11
CA GLN A 257 -13.48 -1.65 -13.97
C GLN A 257 -13.19 -2.40 -15.27
N CYS A 258 -14.22 -2.79 -16.03
CA CYS A 258 -14.02 -3.43 -17.33
C CYS A 258 -13.37 -2.47 -18.35
N GLU A 259 -13.76 -1.19 -18.33
CA GLU A 259 -13.10 -0.14 -19.12
C GLU A 259 -11.64 0.06 -18.71
N LEU A 260 -11.36 0.15 -17.41
CA LEU A 260 -9.99 0.24 -16.89
C LEU A 260 -9.14 -0.96 -17.35
N LEU A 261 -9.68 -2.17 -17.28
CA LEU A 261 -8.98 -3.38 -17.74
C LEU A 261 -8.73 -3.36 -19.25
N ALA A 262 -9.59 -2.72 -20.05
CA ALA A 262 -9.38 -2.54 -21.48
C ALA A 262 -8.25 -1.53 -21.75
N ARG A 263 -8.27 -0.39 -21.03
CA ARG A 263 -7.18 0.61 -21.07
C ARG A 263 -5.84 0.01 -20.64
N LEU A 264 -5.85 -0.81 -19.59
CA LEU A 264 -4.70 -1.57 -19.10
C LEU A 264 -4.16 -2.52 -20.16
N GLN A 265 -5.02 -3.38 -20.71
CA GLN A 265 -4.63 -4.37 -21.70
C GLN A 265 -4.05 -3.74 -22.97
N GLU A 266 -4.69 -2.69 -23.49
CA GLU A 266 -4.29 -2.09 -24.77
C GLU A 266 -3.20 -1.01 -24.59
N GLY A 267 -3.06 -0.45 -23.38
CA GLY A 267 -2.14 0.63 -23.06
C GLY A 267 -2.49 1.93 -23.78
N THR A 268 -3.77 2.28 -23.82
CA THR A 268 -4.32 3.49 -24.43
C THR A 268 -5.51 4.01 -23.62
N LEU A 269 -5.70 5.34 -23.58
CA LEU A 269 -6.87 5.98 -22.97
C LEU A 269 -8.19 5.57 -23.64
N ASN A 270 -8.14 5.35 -24.96
CA ASN A 270 -9.30 5.00 -25.77
C ASN A 270 -9.08 3.58 -26.34
N PRO A 271 -9.48 2.52 -25.61
CA PRO A 271 -9.35 1.15 -26.08
C PRO A 271 -10.25 0.90 -27.31
N VAL A 272 -9.76 0.12 -28.27
CA VAL A 272 -10.48 -0.23 -29.50
C VAL A 272 -11.43 -1.42 -29.28
N ARG A 273 -11.26 -2.17 -28.18
CA ARG A 273 -12.16 -3.26 -27.81
C ARG A 273 -13.63 -2.82 -27.85
N SER A 274 -14.41 -3.56 -28.64
CA SER A 274 -15.83 -3.29 -28.85
C SER A 274 -16.72 -3.69 -27.67
N VAL A 275 -16.27 -4.64 -26.82
CA VAL A 275 -17.03 -5.15 -25.66
C VAL A 275 -16.11 -5.24 -24.43
N PRO A 276 -15.83 -4.13 -23.74
CA PRO A 276 -15.04 -4.15 -22.50
C PRO A 276 -15.65 -5.08 -21.43
N ASP A 277 -16.98 -5.16 -21.36
CA ASP A 277 -17.74 -5.96 -20.40
C ASP A 277 -17.40 -7.47 -20.42
N ASP A 278 -16.76 -7.98 -21.48
CA ASP A 278 -16.25 -9.35 -21.51
C ASP A 278 -15.24 -9.65 -20.39
N PHE A 279 -14.65 -8.63 -19.75
CA PHE A 279 -13.82 -8.86 -18.57
C PHE A 279 -14.60 -9.39 -17.36
N VAL A 280 -15.93 -9.23 -17.31
CA VAL A 280 -16.74 -9.73 -16.18
C VAL A 280 -16.69 -11.24 -16.02
N ILE A 281 -16.44 -11.99 -17.11
CA ILE A 281 -16.30 -13.45 -17.07
C ILE A 281 -14.91 -13.91 -16.62
N ALA A 282 -13.92 -13.01 -16.63
CA ALA A 282 -12.54 -13.29 -16.22
C ALA A 282 -12.42 -13.24 -14.69
N THR A 283 -12.96 -14.26 -14.03
CA THR A 283 -12.94 -14.37 -12.57
C THR A 283 -11.51 -14.27 -12.03
N HIS A 284 -11.34 -13.57 -10.91
CA HIS A 284 -10.06 -13.40 -10.22
C HIS A 284 -8.97 -12.61 -10.95
N LEU A 285 -9.27 -12.02 -12.11
CA LEU A 285 -8.30 -11.22 -12.86
C LEU A 285 -7.73 -10.06 -12.02
N THR A 286 -8.61 -9.37 -11.28
CA THR A 286 -8.29 -8.24 -10.38
C THR A 286 -8.04 -8.66 -8.93
N HIS A 287 -7.84 -9.95 -8.64
CA HIS A 287 -7.46 -10.37 -7.28
C HIS A 287 -5.97 -10.07 -7.03
N SER A 288 -5.59 -9.67 -5.82
CA SER A 288 -4.18 -9.54 -5.43
C SER A 288 -3.43 -10.86 -5.69
N LEU A 289 -2.23 -10.80 -6.27
CA LEU A 289 -1.44 -12.00 -6.57
C LEU A 289 -0.87 -12.68 -5.31
N PHE A 290 -0.57 -11.89 -4.29
CA PHE A 290 -0.05 -12.36 -3.01
C PHE A 290 -0.59 -11.52 -1.86
N SER A 291 -0.22 -11.90 -0.64
CA SER A 291 -0.69 -11.23 0.56
C SER A 291 0.01 -9.90 0.75
N VAL A 292 -0.72 -8.79 0.59
CA VAL A 292 -0.22 -7.45 0.92
C VAL A 292 0.08 -7.23 2.40
N ARG A 293 -0.32 -8.15 3.29
CA ARG A 293 -0.15 -8.04 4.76
C ARG A 293 1.31 -8.07 5.25
N GLN A 294 2.27 -8.34 4.37
CA GLN A 294 3.67 -8.57 4.71
C GLN A 294 4.59 -7.37 4.39
N ASP A 295 4.13 -6.43 3.58
CA ASP A 295 4.90 -5.25 3.15
C ASP A 295 4.01 -4.00 3.26
N LEU A 296 3.55 -3.78 4.50
CA LEU A 296 2.74 -2.63 4.92
C LEU A 296 3.56 -1.79 5.87
N TRP A 297 3.69 -0.51 5.55
CA TRP A 297 4.59 0.41 6.23
C TRP A 297 3.81 1.60 6.75
N SER A 298 3.95 1.89 8.04
CA SER A 298 3.48 3.14 8.64
C SER A 298 4.61 4.14 8.69
N ILE A 299 4.29 5.40 8.38
CA ILE A 299 5.26 6.50 8.40
C ILE A 299 4.85 7.49 9.49
N SER A 300 5.74 7.62 10.47
CA SER A 300 5.59 8.51 11.62
C SER A 300 6.68 9.59 11.61
N SER A 301 6.47 10.68 12.35
CA SER A 301 7.52 11.67 12.56
C SER A 301 8.64 11.07 13.41
N ARG A 302 9.89 11.42 13.14
CA ARG A 302 11.03 10.94 13.92
C ARG A 302 10.89 11.27 15.40
N GLY A 303 11.16 10.28 16.26
CA GLY A 303 11.02 10.40 17.71
C GLY A 303 9.59 10.32 18.23
N SER A 304 8.59 10.16 17.37
CA SER A 304 7.20 9.91 17.79
C SER A 304 6.97 8.42 18.05
N SER A 305 6.05 8.09 18.95
CA SER A 305 5.62 6.71 19.13
C SER A 305 4.79 6.26 17.91
N PRO A 306 5.00 5.04 17.38
CA PRO A 306 4.19 4.52 16.29
C PRO A 306 2.70 4.56 16.63
N LEU A 307 1.86 5.02 15.70
CA LEU A 307 0.41 5.01 15.89
C LEU A 307 -0.16 3.60 15.86
N LEU A 308 0.33 2.78 14.92
CA LEU A 308 -0.13 1.43 14.66
C LEU A 308 0.74 0.42 15.42
N PRO A 309 0.21 -0.77 15.74
CA PRO A 309 1.04 -1.86 16.21
C PRO A 309 2.06 -2.23 15.13
N THR A 310 3.33 -2.35 15.52
CA THR A 310 4.44 -2.61 14.59
C THR A 310 5.05 -3.97 14.88
N LYS A 311 5.43 -4.72 13.84
CA LYS A 311 6.27 -5.91 14.01
C LYS A 311 7.65 -5.41 14.39
N GLY A 312 7.96 -5.37 15.69
CA GLY A 312 9.23 -4.84 16.19
C GLY A 312 10.41 -5.42 15.40
N LEU A 313 10.96 -4.63 14.48
CA LEU A 313 12.08 -5.01 13.64
C LEU A 313 13.28 -4.19 14.08
N SER A 314 13.89 -4.59 15.19
CA SER A 314 15.27 -4.23 15.50
C SER A 314 16.21 -5.09 14.64
N LEU A 315 16.04 -5.10 13.32
CA LEU A 315 17.14 -5.55 12.46
C LEU A 315 18.17 -4.42 12.45
N PRO A 316 19.45 -4.70 12.75
CA PRO A 316 20.49 -3.69 12.61
C PRO A 316 20.44 -3.11 11.19
N GLN A 317 20.57 -1.80 11.11
CA GLN A 317 20.58 -1.08 9.85
C GLN A 317 21.79 -1.51 9.03
N VAL A 318 21.54 -2.08 7.84
CA VAL A 318 22.60 -2.51 6.92
C VAL A 318 22.43 -1.79 5.59
N SER A 319 23.50 -1.14 5.16
CA SER A 319 23.53 -0.43 3.87
C SER A 319 23.62 -1.35 2.69
N THR A 320 23.14 -0.87 1.54
CA THR A 320 23.31 -1.54 0.25
C THR A 320 24.76 -1.91 -0.01
N ARG A 321 25.69 -0.97 0.23
CA ARG A 321 27.13 -1.19 0.03
C ARG A 321 27.68 -2.35 0.86
N THR A 322 27.16 -2.52 2.08
CA THR A 322 27.57 -3.60 2.97
C THR A 322 27.11 -4.95 2.42
N VAL A 323 25.85 -5.05 1.98
CA VAL A 323 25.32 -6.27 1.36
C VAL A 323 26.01 -6.57 0.04
N GLU A 324 26.32 -5.57 -0.78
CA GLU A 324 27.02 -5.74 -2.06
C GLU A 324 28.41 -6.33 -1.91
N ARG A 325 29.15 -5.91 -0.88
CA ARG A 325 30.44 -6.52 -0.55
C ARG A 325 30.29 -8.02 -0.29
N LEU A 326 29.29 -8.41 0.50
CA LEU A 326 28.99 -9.81 0.79
C LEU A 326 28.56 -10.58 -0.48
N LEU A 327 27.76 -9.96 -1.36
CA LEU A 327 27.37 -10.53 -2.64
C LEU A 327 28.59 -10.78 -3.53
N ALA A 328 29.50 -9.81 -3.65
CA ALA A 328 30.73 -9.93 -4.42
C ALA A 328 31.64 -11.04 -3.87
N GLU A 329 31.79 -11.14 -2.54
CA GLU A 329 32.53 -12.23 -1.88
C GLU A 329 31.93 -13.62 -2.18
N LYS A 330 30.61 -13.69 -2.38
CA LYS A 330 29.89 -14.91 -2.74
C LYS A 330 29.81 -15.16 -4.25
N GLY A 331 30.53 -14.38 -5.06
CA GLY A 331 30.60 -14.55 -6.52
C GLY A 331 29.40 -14.01 -7.30
N TRP A 332 28.55 -13.21 -6.68
CA TRP A 332 27.47 -12.52 -7.38
C TRP A 332 28.00 -11.33 -8.17
N VAL A 333 27.48 -11.13 -9.38
CA VAL A 333 27.93 -10.11 -10.31
C VAL A 333 26.79 -9.14 -10.60
N LEU A 334 27.10 -7.83 -10.58
CA LEU A 334 26.18 -6.77 -10.98
C LEU A 334 25.85 -6.88 -12.47
N VAL A 335 24.56 -6.91 -12.80
CA VAL A 335 24.08 -6.94 -14.18
C VAL A 335 24.13 -5.53 -14.78
N LYS A 336 25.14 -5.25 -15.63
CA LYS A 336 25.27 -3.93 -16.26
C LYS A 336 24.08 -3.63 -17.16
N GLY A 337 23.49 -2.44 -16.98
CA GLY A 337 22.35 -1.97 -17.79
C GLY A 337 20.99 -2.48 -17.32
N ARG A 338 20.94 -3.23 -16.20
CA ARG A 338 19.73 -3.53 -15.43
C ARG A 338 20.00 -3.15 -13.98
N GLY A 339 19.70 -1.91 -13.61
CA GLY A 339 20.07 -1.32 -12.32
C GLY A 339 20.81 0.03 -12.41
N LYS A 340 20.40 0.92 -13.31
CA LYS A 340 20.77 2.34 -13.38
C LYS A 340 19.70 3.20 -12.71
N GLY A 341 19.82 3.43 -11.41
CA GLY A 341 18.94 4.32 -10.67
C GLY A 341 19.04 4.05 -9.18
N SER A 342 17.89 4.11 -8.49
CA SER A 342 17.78 3.80 -7.07
C SER A 342 17.85 2.29 -6.76
N HIS A 343 17.98 1.40 -7.75
CA HIS A 343 18.04 -0.06 -7.55
C HIS A 343 19.13 -0.72 -8.43
N ARG A 344 19.67 -1.86 -7.97
CA ARG A 344 20.77 -2.60 -8.59
C ARG A 344 20.49 -4.10 -8.59
N MET A 345 20.68 -4.78 -9.73
CA MET A 345 20.43 -6.21 -9.87
C MET A 345 21.72 -7.03 -9.90
N TYR A 346 21.76 -8.11 -9.10
CA TYR A 346 22.86 -9.05 -8.95
C TYR A 346 22.46 -10.46 -9.38
N ARG A 347 23.37 -11.19 -10.03
CA ARG A 347 23.17 -12.59 -10.43
C ARG A 347 24.40 -13.46 -10.19
N VAL A 348 24.15 -14.75 -10.00
CA VAL A 348 25.15 -15.82 -10.04
C VAL A 348 24.53 -17.05 -10.73
N ASP A 349 25.34 -17.84 -11.42
CA ASP A 349 24.86 -18.99 -12.20
C ASP A 349 24.04 -19.96 -11.34
N GLY A 350 22.85 -20.30 -11.83
CA GLY A 350 21.95 -21.26 -11.16
C GLY A 350 21.17 -20.71 -9.96
N ALA A 351 21.35 -19.43 -9.60
CA ALA A 351 20.57 -18.77 -8.55
C ALA A 351 19.60 -17.73 -9.13
N ARG A 352 18.61 -17.37 -8.33
CA ARG A 352 17.64 -16.31 -8.65
C ARG A 352 18.28 -14.93 -8.49
N PRO A 353 17.91 -13.91 -9.28
CA PRO A 353 18.44 -12.56 -9.13
C PRO A 353 18.13 -11.95 -7.76
N ILE A 354 19.04 -11.10 -7.29
CA ILE A 354 18.85 -10.23 -6.11
C ILE A 354 18.75 -8.79 -6.61
N VAL A 355 17.74 -8.06 -6.14
CA VAL A 355 17.56 -6.63 -6.44
C VAL A 355 17.71 -5.87 -5.13
N LEU A 356 18.63 -4.89 -5.10
CA LEU A 356 18.87 -4.04 -3.93
C LEU A 356 18.58 -2.58 -4.28
N PRO A 357 17.80 -1.83 -3.47
CA PRO A 357 17.76 -0.38 -3.56
C PRO A 357 19.13 0.20 -3.17
N ASP A 358 19.45 1.43 -3.59
CA ASP A 358 20.61 2.21 -3.17
C ASP A 358 20.24 3.08 -1.97
N ARG A 359 20.41 2.53 -0.76
CA ARG A 359 20.07 3.21 0.50
C ARG A 359 21.09 2.94 1.59
N LYS A 360 21.17 3.87 2.55
CA LYS A 360 21.98 3.69 3.77
C LYS A 360 21.44 2.59 4.66
N ASP A 361 20.11 2.41 4.66
CA ASP A 361 19.42 1.41 5.45
C ASP A 361 18.47 0.62 4.53
N LEU A 362 18.74 -0.67 4.37
CA LEU A 362 17.86 -1.56 3.61
C LEU A 362 16.62 -1.92 4.43
N SER A 363 15.47 -1.95 3.76
CA SER A 363 14.22 -2.37 4.39
C SER A 363 14.30 -3.83 4.85
N PRO A 364 13.59 -4.19 5.93
CA PRO A 364 13.48 -5.58 6.38
C PRO A 364 13.04 -6.54 5.28
N ALA A 365 12.16 -6.10 4.37
CA ALA A 365 11.70 -6.88 3.22
C ALA A 365 12.85 -7.23 2.27
N VAL A 366 13.66 -6.23 1.88
CA VAL A 366 14.85 -6.44 1.05
C VAL A 366 15.83 -7.39 1.74
N LEU A 367 16.09 -7.21 3.04
CA LEU A 367 17.00 -8.08 3.79
C LEU A 367 16.49 -9.53 3.86
N ARG A 368 15.20 -9.74 4.12
CA ARG A 368 14.57 -11.07 4.15
C ARG A 368 14.66 -11.77 2.80
N ASN A 369 14.34 -11.05 1.71
CA ASN A 369 14.38 -11.61 0.36
C ASN A 369 15.82 -11.90 -0.09
N THR A 370 16.77 -11.02 0.23
CA THR A 370 18.20 -11.23 -0.04
C THR A 370 18.74 -12.44 0.73
N ALA A 371 18.40 -12.56 2.02
CA ALA A 371 18.78 -13.72 2.83
C ALA A 371 18.26 -15.03 2.22
N LYS A 372 16.99 -15.05 1.80
CA LYS A 372 16.37 -16.21 1.15
C LYS A 372 17.07 -16.57 -0.17
N ALA A 373 17.39 -15.58 -1.00
CA ALA A 373 18.11 -15.79 -2.26
C ALA A 373 19.55 -16.33 -2.04
N LEU A 374 20.19 -15.96 -0.93
CA LEU A 374 21.49 -16.49 -0.50
C LEU A 374 21.41 -17.84 0.23
N GLY A 375 20.22 -18.43 0.39
CA GLY A 375 20.02 -19.67 1.13
C GLY A 375 20.23 -19.55 2.64
N MET A 376 20.13 -18.34 3.19
CA MET A 376 20.23 -18.06 4.62
C MET A 376 18.88 -18.30 5.31
N LYS A 377 18.91 -18.59 6.62
CA LYS A 377 17.68 -18.90 7.38
C LYS A 377 16.89 -17.66 7.74
N SER A 378 17.55 -16.51 7.91
CA SER A 378 16.92 -15.27 8.36
C SER A 378 17.64 -14.01 7.85
N ALA A 379 16.94 -12.88 7.89
CA ALA A 379 17.54 -11.57 7.65
C ALA A 379 18.63 -11.24 8.70
N SER A 380 18.48 -11.70 9.94
CA SER A 380 19.51 -11.51 10.98
C SER A 380 20.82 -12.23 10.63
N ASP A 381 20.74 -13.43 10.02
CA ASP A 381 21.94 -14.14 9.55
C ASP A 381 22.65 -13.36 8.43
N LEU A 382 21.88 -12.73 7.53
CA LEU A 382 22.41 -11.86 6.50
C LEU A 382 23.12 -10.64 7.11
N VAL A 383 22.47 -9.97 8.04
CA VAL A 383 23.03 -8.78 8.73
C VAL A 383 24.34 -9.14 9.45
N ALA A 384 24.35 -10.25 10.19
CA ALA A 384 25.54 -10.75 10.86
C ALA A 384 26.66 -11.11 9.86
N ALA A 385 26.33 -11.77 8.75
CA ALA A 385 27.29 -12.12 7.70
C ALA A 385 27.84 -10.89 6.95
N ALA A 386 27.04 -9.83 6.82
CA ALA A 386 27.44 -8.57 6.20
C ALA A 386 28.36 -7.73 7.12
N GLY A 387 28.47 -8.10 8.40
CA GLY A 387 29.26 -7.40 9.42
C GLY A 387 28.51 -6.22 10.05
N GLY A 388 27.18 -6.21 10.02
CA GLY A 388 26.35 -5.28 10.77
C GLY A 388 26.22 -5.76 12.21
N GLY A 389 26.92 -5.09 13.14
CA GLY A 389 26.78 -5.27 14.58
C GLY A 389 26.10 -4.07 15.21
#